data_AF-A0A950SY57-F1
#
_entry.id   AF-A0A950SY57-F1
#
_cell.length_a   1.000
_cell.length_b   1.000
_cell.length_c   1.000
_cell.angle_alpha   90.00
_cell.angle_beta   90.00
_cell.angle_gamma   90.00
#
_symmetry.space_group_name_H-M   'P 1'
#
loop_
_entity.id
_entity.type
_entity.pdbx_description
1 polymer ?
#
loop_
_entity_poly.entity_id
_entity_poly.type
_entity_poly.pdbx_seq_one_letter_code
_entity_poly.pdbx_strand_id
1 'polypeptide(L)' 'AIEHGGTSFNDYRDLWGEAGDNYNHVRVYHQDGKPCGRCGTLIERIIVAQRSTHFCPGCQKLSLE' A
#
# COMPACT_ATOMS: atom_id res chain seq x y z
N ALA A 1 0.09 -9.98 -6.59
CA ALA A 1 0.00 -10.50 -5.21
C ALA A 1 0.21 -12.00 -5.16
N ILE A 2 -0.70 -12.83 -5.69
CA ILE A 2 -0.52 -14.30 -5.68
C ILE A 2 0.74 -14.71 -6.46
N GLU A 3 0.95 -14.15 -7.65
CA GLU A 3 2.15 -14.39 -8.47
C GLU A 3 3.47 -13.97 -7.78
N HIS A 4 3.40 -13.12 -6.76
CA HIS A 4 4.56 -12.66 -5.99
C HIS A 4 4.64 -13.29 -4.59
N GLY A 5 3.89 -14.37 -4.32
CA GLY A 5 3.93 -15.04 -3.02
C GLY A 5 3.33 -14.23 -1.85
N GLY A 6 2.49 -13.23 -2.14
CA GLY A 6 1.92 -12.34 -1.12
C GLY A 6 2.90 -11.26 -0.64
N THR A 7 2.54 -10.55 0.43
CA THR A 7 3.32 -9.42 0.96
C THR A 7 3.98 -9.83 2.28
N SER A 8 5.31 -9.95 2.30
CA SER A 8 6.07 -10.13 3.55
C SER A 8 6.69 -8.81 3.98
N PHE A 9 6.04 -8.11 4.92
CA PHE A 9 6.59 -6.88 5.50
C PHE A 9 7.34 -7.13 6.81
N ASN A 10 6.78 -8.00 7.65
CA ASN A 10 7.37 -8.41 8.91
C ASN A 10 7.68 -9.93 8.85
N ASP A 11 6.80 -10.72 9.43
CA ASP A 11 7.00 -12.11 9.82
C ASP A 11 6.26 -13.13 8.92
N TYR A 12 5.37 -12.68 8.04
CA TYR A 12 4.70 -13.58 7.10
C TYR A 12 5.71 -14.34 6.24
N ARG A 13 5.57 -15.67 6.18
CA ARG A 13 6.30 -16.60 5.33
C ARG A 13 5.33 -17.67 4.80
N ASP A 14 5.64 -18.25 3.66
CA ASP A 14 4.86 -19.36 3.12
C ASP A 14 5.19 -20.71 3.80
N LEU A 15 4.62 -21.81 3.28
CA LEU A 15 4.83 -23.17 3.83
C LEU A 15 6.28 -23.65 3.72
N TRP A 16 7.08 -23.03 2.85
CA TRP A 16 8.50 -23.34 2.65
C TRP A 16 9.41 -22.38 3.41
N GLY A 17 8.85 -21.41 4.14
CA GLY A 17 9.59 -20.40 4.89
C GLY A 17 10.02 -19.21 4.04
N GLU A 18 9.55 -19.09 2.80
CA GLU A 18 9.94 -18.03 1.87
C GLU A 18 9.10 -16.76 2.07
N ALA A 19 9.72 -15.61 1.80
CA ALA A 19 9.07 -14.31 1.88
C ALA A 19 8.39 -13.95 0.55
N GLY A 20 7.19 -13.36 0.62
CA GLY A 20 6.50 -12.83 -0.54
C GLY A 20 7.02 -11.44 -0.94
N ASP A 21 7.17 -11.21 -2.24
CA ASP A 21 7.77 -10.01 -2.83
C ASP A 21 6.74 -8.93 -3.21
N ASN A 22 5.45 -9.16 -2.98
CA ASN A 22 4.41 -8.22 -3.39
C ASN A 22 4.55 -6.82 -2.74
N TYR A 23 5.32 -6.70 -1.66
CA TYR A 23 5.64 -5.40 -1.06
C TYR A 23 6.27 -4.43 -2.06
N ASN A 24 7.14 -4.90 -2.95
CA ASN A 24 7.78 -4.07 -3.98
C ASN A 24 6.82 -3.60 -5.08
N HIS A 25 5.59 -4.14 -5.11
CA HIS A 25 4.58 -3.85 -6.11
C HIS A 25 3.40 -3.02 -5.58
N VAL A 26 3.44 -2.60 -4.31
CA VAL A 26 2.37 -1.76 -3.73
C VAL A 26 2.41 -0.34 -4.30
N ARG A 27 1.25 0.24 -4.56
CA ARG A 27 1.14 1.59 -5.12
C ARG A 27 1.08 2.70 -4.07
N VAL A 28 0.53 2.42 -2.89
CA VAL A 28 0.24 3.45 -1.87
C VAL A 28 0.58 3.02 -0.43
N TYR A 29 0.46 1.73 -0.11
CA TYR A 29 0.66 1.23 1.25
C TYR A 29 2.11 1.44 1.72
N HIS A 30 2.30 2.09 2.88
CA HIS A 30 3.62 2.51 3.40
C HIS A 30 4.46 3.35 2.41
N GLN A 31 3.79 4.09 1.54
CA GLN A 31 4.42 5.06 0.63
C GLN A 31 4.02 6.49 1.00
N ASP A 32 3.53 6.74 2.22
CA ASP A 32 3.17 8.07 2.70
C ASP A 32 4.33 9.05 2.55
N GLY A 33 4.03 10.26 2.09
CA GLY A 33 5.02 11.28 1.77
C GLY A 33 5.81 11.05 0.48
N LYS A 34 5.63 9.93 -0.22
CA LYS A 34 6.24 9.71 -1.55
C LYS A 34 5.32 10.15 -2.69
N PRO A 35 5.88 10.56 -3.85
CA PRO A 35 5.09 10.87 -5.03
C PRO A 35 4.31 9.67 -5.53
N CYS A 36 3.04 9.86 -5.86
CA CYS A 36 2.22 8.86 -6.52
C CYS A 36 2.80 8.50 -7.89
N GLY A 37 3.05 7.22 -8.14
CA GLY A 37 3.57 6.74 -9.43
C GLY A 37 2.65 6.98 -10.64
N ARG A 38 1.41 7.47 -10.43
CA ARG A 38 0.49 7.83 -11.51
C ARG A 38 0.41 9.34 -11.78
N CYS A 39 0.35 10.18 -10.75
CA CYS A 39 0.10 11.62 -10.90
C CYS A 39 1.09 12.54 -10.18
N GLY A 40 2.09 11.99 -9.49
CA GLY A 40 3.11 12.76 -8.76
C GLY A 40 2.65 13.38 -7.43
N THR A 41 1.34 13.48 -7.17
CA THR A 41 0.81 13.96 -5.88
C THR A 41 1.32 13.09 -4.74
N LEU A 42 1.69 13.71 -3.61
CA LEU A 42 2.16 12.97 -2.44
C LEU A 42 1.06 12.04 -1.91
N ILE A 43 1.45 10.81 -1.58
CA ILE A 43 0.56 9.82 -0.98
C ILE A 43 0.33 10.21 0.48
N GLU A 44 -0.94 10.14 0.90
CA GLU A 44 -1.37 10.47 2.26
C GLU A 44 -1.75 9.23 3.05
N ARG A 45 -1.65 9.35 4.38
CA ARG A 45 -2.11 8.35 5.33
C ARG A 45 -3.11 8.99 6.29
N ILE A 46 -4.28 8.37 6.40
CA ILE A 46 -5.33 8.74 7.36
C ILE A 46 -5.74 7.52 8.19
N ILE A 47 -6.55 7.75 9.23
CA ILE A 47 -7.21 6.68 9.98
C ILE A 47 -8.68 6.63 9.57
N VAL A 48 -9.14 5.48 9.08
CA VAL A 48 -10.56 5.21 8.78
C VAL A 48 -11.00 4.03 9.63
N ALA A 49 -12.02 4.22 10.47
CA ALA A 49 -12.55 3.17 11.35
C ALA A 49 -11.44 2.43 12.13
N GLN A 50 -10.53 3.20 12.77
CA GLN A 50 -9.40 2.68 13.56
C GLN A 50 -8.32 1.91 12.77
N ARG A 51 -8.32 1.98 11.43
CA ARG A 51 -7.30 1.35 10.58
C ARG A 51 -6.53 2.41 9.78
N SER A 52 -5.22 2.21 9.65
CA SER A 52 -4.40 3.04 8.77
C SER A 52 -4.78 2.80 7.31
N THR A 53 -5.10 3.88 6.61
CA THR A 53 -5.49 3.87 5.21
C THR A 53 -4.53 4.78 4.45
N HIS A 54 -3.92 4.25 3.38
CA HIS A 54 -3.01 4.99 2.52
C HIS A 54 -3.65 5.18 1.16
N PHE A 55 -3.61 6.39 0.61
CA PHE A 55 -4.26 6.71 -0.66
C PHE A 55 -3.59 7.91 -1.34
N CYS A 56 -3.83 8.07 -2.64
CA CYS A 56 -3.41 9.26 -3.37
C CYS A 56 -4.59 10.24 -3.49
N PRO A 57 -4.55 11.44 -2.89
CA PRO A 57 -5.67 12.38 -2.95
C PRO A 57 -5.92 12.94 -4.36
N GLY A 58 -4.89 12.96 -5.22
CA GLY A 58 -5.02 13.37 -6.63
C GLY A 58 -5.74 12.33 -7.51
N CYS A 59 -5.56 11.04 -7.22
CA CYS A 59 -6.13 9.94 -8.01
C CYS A 59 -7.42 9.37 -7.42
N GLN A 60 -7.57 9.43 -6.09
CA GLN A 60 -8.69 8.88 -5.33
C GLN A 60 -9.39 10.02 -4.62
N LYS A 61 -10.31 10.69 -5.34
CA LYS A 61 -11.08 11.78 -4.77
C LYS A 61 -11.99 11.24 -3.68
N LEU A 62 -11.90 11.82 -2.49
CA LEU A 62 -12.87 11.60 -1.43
C LEU A 62 -14.14 12.36 -1.82
N SER A 63 -15.22 11.63 -2.10
CA SER A 63 -16.56 12.23 -2.19
C SER A 63 -17.01 12.52 -0.76
N LEU A 64 -17.08 13.81 -0.42
CA LEU A 64 -17.83 14.25 0.74
C LEU A 64 -19.28 14.38 0.27
N GLU A 65 -20.16 13.54 0.80
CA GLU A 65 -21.60 13.83 0.86
C GLU A 65 -21.87 14.73 2.07
#